data_AF-A0A552WQF6-F1
#
_entry.id   AF-A0A552WQF6-F1
#
_cell.length_a   1.000
_cell.length_b   1.000
_cell.length_c   1.000
_cell.angle_alpha   90.00
_cell.angle_beta   90.00
_cell.angle_gamma   90.00
#
_symmetry.space_group_name_H-M   'P 1'
#
loop_
_entity.id
_entity.type
_entity.pdbx_description
1 polymer ?
#
loop_
_entity_poly.entity_id
_entity_poly.type
_entity_poly.pdbx_seq_one_letter_code
_entity_poly.pdbx_strand_id
1 'polypeptide(L)'
;MSRSPVRTAGPGRWREVALTSAMGAVTNIALAWMVLASPTLSLHLGAGRPGWVTPFLALEVVRMAIVGVIGLVLVRQRHGLTDRSEAARLAALFGLGTWVLLTPLSLLGGGVAAVLAWGTVTNLATWVLGALLGVLFVAPGAPSRADNVYLRRLDHEDAAR
;
A
#
# COMPACT_ATOMS: atom_id res chain seq x y z
N MET A 1 15.71 39.94 0.88
CA MET A 1 15.70 38.50 1.22
C MET A 1 14.26 38.05 1.35
N SER A 2 13.69 37.50 0.27
CA SER A 2 12.31 37.00 0.25
C SER A 2 12.28 35.61 0.88
N ARG A 3 11.63 35.46 2.03
CA ARG A 3 11.34 34.15 2.63
C ARG A 3 10.22 33.52 1.81
N SER A 4 10.55 32.55 0.96
CA SER A 4 9.53 31.70 0.34
C SER A 4 8.66 31.10 1.44
N PRO A 5 7.32 31.22 1.37
CA PRO A 5 6.46 30.63 2.37
C PRO A 5 6.66 29.13 2.35
N VAL A 6 6.99 28.58 3.53
CA VAL A 6 6.94 27.14 3.79
C VAL A 6 5.52 26.70 3.46
N ARG A 7 5.32 26.05 2.31
CA ARG A 7 4.07 25.38 1.99
C ARG A 7 3.85 24.33 3.06
N THR A 8 3.03 24.66 4.05
CA THR A 8 2.46 23.73 5.01
C THR A 8 1.86 22.57 4.24
N ALA A 9 2.29 21.34 4.55
CA ALA A 9 1.84 20.11 3.91
C ALA A 9 0.31 20.07 3.86
N GLY A 10 -0.26 20.31 2.68
CA GLY A 10 -1.70 20.42 2.51
C GLY A 10 -2.43 19.07 2.66
N PRO A 11 -3.76 19.10 2.80
CA PRO A 11 -4.66 17.94 2.94
C PRO A 11 -4.72 16.99 1.71
N GLY A 12 -3.72 17.01 0.82
CA GLY A 12 -3.77 16.41 -0.52
C GLY A 12 -3.28 14.96 -0.65
N ARG A 13 -2.94 14.26 0.43
CA ARG A 13 -2.39 12.89 0.37
C ARG A 13 -3.41 11.77 0.60
N TRP A 14 -4.63 12.12 0.98
CA TRP A 14 -5.70 11.15 1.24
C TRP A 14 -6.06 10.32 0.01
N ARG A 15 -5.96 10.93 -1.18
CA ARG A 15 -6.17 10.23 -2.44
C ARG A 15 -5.14 9.12 -2.64
N GLU A 16 -3.86 9.39 -2.44
CA GLU A 16 -2.79 8.38 -2.57
C GLU A 16 -2.94 7.29 -1.51
N VAL A 17 -3.33 7.64 -0.28
CA VAL A 17 -3.64 6.66 0.77
C VAL A 17 -4.81 5.76 0.34
N ALA A 18 -5.91 6.33 -0.13
CA ALA A 18 -7.08 5.58 -0.59
C ALA A 18 -6.74 4.66 -1.78
N LEU A 19 -6.04 5.18 -2.80
CA LEU A 19 -5.64 4.42 -3.98
C LEU A 19 -4.67 3.29 -3.63
N THR A 20 -3.68 3.55 -2.78
CA THR A 20 -2.71 2.51 -2.36
C THR A 20 -3.40 1.46 -1.49
N SER A 21 -4.30 1.86 -0.61
CA SER A 21 -5.08 0.95 0.23
C SER A 21 -5.95 0.04 -0.62
N ALA A 22 -6.65 0.61 -1.62
CA ALA A 22 -7.46 -0.12 -2.57
C ALA A 22 -6.63 -1.08 -3.44
N MET A 23 -5.46 -0.63 -3.91
CA MET A 23 -4.51 -1.51 -4.62
C MET A 23 -4.05 -2.67 -3.73
N GLY A 24 -3.78 -2.43 -2.45
CA GLY A 24 -3.49 -3.48 -1.49
C GLY A 24 -4.62 -4.50 -1.36
N ALA A 25 -5.88 -4.05 -1.31
CA ALA A 25 -7.04 -4.93 -1.23
C ALA A 25 -7.25 -5.73 -2.53
N VAL A 26 -7.19 -5.08 -3.69
CA VAL A 26 -7.35 -5.72 -5.01
C VAL A 26 -6.27 -6.77 -5.26
N THR A 27 -5.01 -6.44 -4.97
CA THR A 27 -3.90 -7.39 -5.14
C THR A 27 -4.01 -8.60 -4.22
N ASN A 28 -4.53 -8.41 -3.00
CA ASN A 28 -4.83 -9.53 -2.09
C ASN A 28 -5.95 -10.42 -2.65
N ILE A 29 -7.06 -9.83 -3.14
CA ILE A 29 -8.18 -10.61 -3.73
C ILE A 29 -7.68 -11.43 -4.92
N ALA A 30 -6.89 -10.81 -5.81
CA ALA A 30 -6.32 -11.49 -6.96
C ALA A 30 -5.38 -12.64 -6.54
N LEU A 31 -4.50 -12.39 -5.57
CA LEU A 31 -3.58 -13.40 -5.06
C LEU A 31 -4.31 -14.57 -4.40
N ALA A 32 -5.28 -14.29 -3.52
CA ALA A 32 -6.09 -15.32 -2.88
C ALA A 32 -6.84 -16.17 -3.92
N TRP A 33 -7.40 -15.53 -4.95
CA TRP A 33 -8.06 -16.25 -6.05
C TRP A 33 -7.08 -17.16 -6.81
N MET A 34 -5.88 -16.69 -7.15
CA MET A 34 -4.86 -17.49 -7.82
C MET A 34 -4.40 -18.69 -6.99
N VAL A 35 -4.21 -18.50 -5.68
CA VAL A 35 -3.83 -19.58 -4.76
C VAL A 35 -4.94 -20.62 -4.67
N LEU A 36 -6.20 -20.19 -4.64
CA LEU A 36 -7.35 -21.08 -4.53
C LEU A 36 -7.68 -21.81 -5.82
N ALA A 37 -7.41 -21.19 -6.97
CA ALA A 37 -7.56 -21.83 -8.27
C ALA A 37 -6.57 -23.00 -8.47
N SER A 38 -5.51 -23.10 -7.66
CA SER A 38 -4.50 -24.15 -7.76
C SER A 38 -4.40 -24.97 -6.46
N PRO A 39 -4.92 -26.21 -6.44
CA PRO A 39 -4.85 -27.09 -5.27
C PRO A 39 -3.41 -27.32 -4.77
N THR A 40 -2.45 -27.46 -5.70
CA THR A 40 -1.03 -27.64 -5.37
C THR A 40 -0.45 -26.43 -4.65
N LEU A 41 -0.74 -25.20 -5.11
CA LEU A 41 -0.29 -23.97 -4.47
C LEU A 41 -0.95 -23.79 -3.11
N SER A 42 -2.26 -24.03 -3.00
CA SER A 42 -2.99 -23.96 -1.74
C SER A 42 -2.40 -24.87 -0.66
N LEU A 43 -2.02 -26.10 -1.01
CA LEU A 43 -1.34 -27.05 -0.12
C LEU A 43 0.07 -26.59 0.29
N HIS A 44 0.90 -26.16 -0.68
CA HIS A 44 2.28 -25.72 -0.40
C HIS A 44 2.32 -24.44 0.43
N LEU A 45 1.39 -23.51 0.19
CA LEU A 45 1.31 -22.25 0.90
C LEU A 45 0.60 -22.38 2.25
N GLY A 46 0.05 -23.56 2.56
CA GLY A 46 -0.63 -23.83 3.81
C GLY A 46 -1.92 -23.04 3.96
N ALA A 47 -2.58 -22.68 2.86
CA ALA A 47 -3.73 -21.79 2.86
C ALA A 47 -4.91 -22.36 3.69
N GLY A 48 -5.04 -23.70 3.76
CA GLY A 48 -6.03 -24.38 4.60
C GLY A 48 -5.57 -24.81 6.00
N ARG A 49 -4.38 -24.41 6.46
CA ARG A 49 -3.86 -24.81 7.78
C ARG A 49 -4.19 -23.74 8.84
N PRO A 50 -4.62 -24.14 10.07
CA PRO A 50 -4.88 -23.21 11.17
C PRO A 50 -3.61 -22.60 11.81
N GLY A 51 -2.44 -22.88 11.24
CA GLY A 51 -1.17 -22.37 11.73
C GLY A 51 -1.00 -20.87 11.44
N TRP A 52 -0.44 -20.14 12.40
CA TRP A 52 -0.30 -18.68 12.32
C TRP A 52 0.87 -18.22 11.46
N VAL A 53 1.80 -19.13 11.16
CA VAL A 53 2.99 -18.88 10.34
C VAL A 53 2.94 -19.84 9.16
N THR A 54 2.48 -19.34 8.02
CA THR A 54 2.43 -20.08 6.76
C THR A 54 3.28 -19.36 5.71
N PRO A 55 3.78 -20.07 4.68
CA PRO A 55 4.43 -19.42 3.54
C PRO A 55 3.53 -18.37 2.87
N PHE A 56 2.20 -18.54 2.97
CA PHE A 56 1.22 -17.53 2.54
C PHE A 56 1.38 -16.19 3.28
N LEU A 57 1.68 -16.20 4.58
CA LEU A 57 1.93 -14.96 5.34
C LEU A 57 3.21 -14.24 4.86
N ALA A 58 4.27 -14.99 4.56
CA ALA A 58 5.49 -14.41 3.99
C ALA A 58 5.21 -13.77 2.60
N LEU A 59 4.40 -14.43 1.78
CA LEU A 59 3.95 -13.89 0.50
C LEU A 59 3.15 -12.58 0.67
N GLU A 60 2.26 -12.52 1.66
CA GLU A 60 1.51 -11.30 1.99
C GLU A 60 2.41 -10.15 2.46
N VAL A 61 3.42 -10.44 3.30
CA VAL A 61 4.41 -9.44 3.73
C VAL A 61 5.15 -8.86 2.52
N VAL A 62 5.63 -9.72 1.61
CA VAL A 62 6.34 -9.31 0.39
C VAL A 62 5.43 -8.49 -0.53
N ARG A 63 4.21 -8.98 -0.78
CA ARG A 63 3.21 -8.27 -1.59
C ARG A 63 2.94 -6.87 -1.02
N MET A 64 2.73 -6.79 0.30
CA MET A 64 2.42 -5.52 0.94
C MET A 64 3.63 -4.58 0.96
N ALA A 65 4.85 -5.09 1.02
CA ALA A 65 6.06 -4.29 0.82
C ALA A 65 6.10 -3.66 -0.58
N ILE A 66 5.80 -4.43 -1.63
CA ILE A 66 5.73 -3.93 -3.01
C ILE A 66 4.65 -2.84 -3.12
N VAL A 67 3.46 -3.07 -2.58
CA VAL A 67 2.37 -2.08 -2.53
C VAL A 67 2.82 -0.81 -1.79
N GLY A 68 3.50 -0.96 -0.66
CA GLY A 68 4.07 0.14 0.11
C GLY A 68 5.09 0.96 -0.71
N VAL A 69 6.01 0.30 -1.42
CA VAL A 69 6.96 0.96 -2.33
C VAL A 69 6.24 1.76 -3.39
N ILE A 70 5.27 1.17 -4.08
CA ILE A 70 4.50 1.84 -5.14
C ILE A 70 3.77 3.07 -4.57
N GLY A 71 3.07 2.93 -3.45
CA GLY A 71 2.36 4.04 -2.82
C GLY A 71 3.29 5.18 -2.38
N LEU A 72 4.43 4.84 -1.77
CA LEU A 72 5.43 5.83 -1.36
C LEU A 72 6.08 6.52 -2.55
N VAL A 73 6.35 5.78 -3.65
CA VAL A 73 6.83 6.38 -4.90
C VAL A 73 5.79 7.33 -5.47
N LEU A 74 4.51 6.96 -5.54
CA LEU A 74 3.44 7.84 -6.01
C LEU A 74 3.36 9.14 -5.19
N VAL A 75 3.45 9.04 -3.86
CA VAL A 75 3.49 10.21 -2.97
C VAL A 75 4.76 11.03 -3.21
N ARG A 76 5.94 10.40 -3.25
CA ARG A 76 7.21 11.08 -3.51
C ARG A 76 7.19 11.85 -4.83
N GLN A 77 6.66 11.26 -5.88
CA GLN A 77 6.60 11.86 -7.22
C GLN A 77 5.67 13.08 -7.29
N ARG A 78 4.57 13.08 -6.51
CA ARG A 78 3.56 14.15 -6.53
C ARG A 78 3.80 15.23 -5.50
N HIS A 79 4.11 14.83 -4.27
CA HIS A 79 4.13 15.69 -3.09
C HIS A 79 5.53 15.82 -2.47
N GLY A 80 6.46 14.93 -2.84
CA GLY A 80 7.75 14.79 -2.16
C GLY A 80 7.62 14.04 -0.83
N LEU A 81 8.76 13.63 -0.30
CA LEU A 81 8.89 13.05 1.04
C LEU A 81 10.02 13.77 1.78
N THR A 82 9.71 14.39 2.91
CA THR A 82 10.64 15.21 3.69
C THR A 82 11.63 14.36 4.47
N ASP A 83 11.15 13.30 5.13
CA ASP A 83 11.98 12.40 5.93
C ASP A 83 11.47 10.95 5.89
N ARG A 84 12.21 10.04 6.55
CA ARG A 84 11.81 8.63 6.67
C ARG A 84 10.64 8.42 7.63
N SER A 85 10.42 9.34 8.58
CA SER A 85 9.34 9.22 9.56
C SER A 85 7.97 9.45 8.92
N GLU A 86 7.89 10.40 8.00
CA GLU A 86 6.75 10.68 7.14
C GLU A 86 6.44 9.51 6.21
N ALA A 87 7.47 8.93 5.58
CA ALA A 87 7.33 7.72 4.77
C ALA A 87 6.78 6.54 5.60
N ALA A 88 7.30 6.34 6.81
CA ALA A 88 6.82 5.29 7.71
C ALA A 88 5.36 5.50 8.14
N ARG A 89 4.96 6.73 8.46
CA ARG A 89 3.56 7.06 8.80
C ARG A 89 2.63 6.78 7.62
N LEU A 90 3.00 7.18 6.41
CA LEU A 90 2.21 6.91 5.21
C LEU A 90 2.11 5.41 4.90
N ALA A 91 3.23 4.69 5.00
CA ALA A 91 3.25 3.24 4.84
C ALA A 91 2.34 2.54 5.85
N ALA A 92 2.37 2.96 7.12
CA ALA A 92 1.47 2.44 8.14
C ALA A 92 -0.01 2.73 7.81
N LEU A 93 -0.32 3.92 7.27
CA LEU A 93 -1.66 4.26 6.80
C LEU A 93 -2.09 3.41 5.60
N PHE A 94 -1.19 3.08 4.67
CA PHE A 94 -1.50 2.16 3.57
C PHE A 94 -1.84 0.76 4.09
N GLY A 95 -1.02 0.22 5.02
CA GLY A 95 -1.27 -1.07 5.66
C GLY A 95 -2.58 -1.09 6.43
N LEU A 96 -2.83 -0.07 7.26
CA LEU A 96 -4.07 0.07 8.01
C LEU A 96 -5.27 0.22 7.08
N GLY A 97 -5.18 1.05 6.04
CA GLY A 97 -6.26 1.25 5.08
C GLY A 97 -6.60 -0.03 4.30
N THR A 98 -5.60 -0.78 3.85
CA THR A 98 -5.81 -2.09 3.22
C THR A 98 -6.48 -3.07 4.19
N TRP A 99 -6.03 -3.13 5.44
CA TRP A 99 -6.63 -3.98 6.47
C TRP A 99 -8.10 -3.63 6.74
N VAL A 100 -8.41 -2.33 6.88
CA VAL A 100 -9.78 -1.84 7.08
C VAL A 100 -10.68 -2.21 5.90
N LEU A 101 -10.19 -2.17 4.66
CA LEU A 101 -10.97 -2.54 3.48
C LEU A 101 -11.23 -4.05 3.39
N LEU A 102 -10.24 -4.87 3.76
CA LEU A 102 -10.34 -6.33 3.66
C LEU A 102 -11.15 -6.96 4.80
N THR A 103 -11.16 -6.34 5.97
CA THR A 103 -11.91 -6.82 7.15
C THR A 103 -13.41 -7.04 6.86
N PRO A 104 -14.19 -6.03 6.38
CA PRO A 104 -15.61 -6.22 6.09
C PRO A 104 -15.84 -7.20 4.93
N LEU A 105 -14.98 -7.20 3.91
CA LEU A 105 -15.09 -8.18 2.81
C LEU A 105 -14.94 -9.62 3.30
N SER A 106 -14.11 -9.84 4.31
CA SER A 106 -13.90 -11.15 4.92
C SER A 106 -15.07 -11.56 5.82
N LEU A 107 -15.66 -10.60 6.53
CA LEU A 107 -16.87 -10.83 7.35
C LEU A 107 -18.11 -11.14 6.49
N LEU A 108 -18.24 -10.49 5.32
CA LEU A 108 -19.36 -10.69 4.39
C LEU A 108 -19.21 -11.97 3.53
N GLY A 109 -18.00 -12.53 3.43
CA GLY A 109 -17.68 -13.64 2.52
C GLY A 109 -18.26 -15.02 2.88
N GLY A 110 -18.79 -15.22 4.09
CA GLY A 110 -19.76 -16.27 4.48
C GLY A 110 -19.46 -17.77 4.24
N GLY A 111 -18.44 -18.19 3.51
CA GLY A 111 -18.16 -19.61 3.14
C GLY A 111 -16.68 -19.97 3.24
N VAL A 112 -16.19 -21.06 2.59
CA VAL A 112 -14.82 -21.62 2.65
C VAL A 112 -13.67 -20.58 2.64
N ALA A 113 -13.88 -19.39 2.07
CA ALA A 113 -13.03 -18.20 2.21
C ALA A 113 -12.77 -17.75 3.68
N ALA A 114 -13.69 -18.01 4.61
CA ALA A 114 -13.63 -17.72 6.03
C ALA A 114 -12.56 -18.54 6.78
N VAL A 115 -12.20 -19.73 6.29
CA VAL A 115 -11.14 -20.57 6.88
C VAL A 115 -9.75 -20.12 6.40
N LEU A 116 -9.66 -19.58 5.18
CA LEU A 116 -8.43 -19.09 4.55
C LEU A 116 -8.05 -17.67 4.98
N ALA A 117 -9.02 -16.88 5.39
CA ALA A 117 -8.87 -15.45 5.59
C ALA A 117 -8.76 -15.02 7.06
N TRP A 118 -9.05 -15.90 8.04
CA TRP A 118 -9.08 -15.44 9.43
C TRP A 118 -7.67 -15.04 9.90
N GLY A 119 -6.67 -15.92 9.81
CA GLY A 119 -5.31 -15.63 10.30
C GLY A 119 -4.56 -14.52 9.56
N THR A 120 -4.77 -14.36 8.25
CA THR A 120 -4.09 -13.37 7.41
C THR A 120 -4.81 -12.02 7.39
N VAL A 121 -6.14 -12.00 7.36
CA VAL A 121 -6.89 -10.73 7.41
C VAL A 121 -6.92 -10.17 8.83
N THR A 122 -6.95 -10.99 9.90
CA THR A 122 -6.92 -10.42 11.27
C THR A 122 -5.54 -10.01 11.74
N ASN A 123 -4.47 -10.40 11.05
CA ASN A 123 -3.12 -10.01 11.47
C ASN A 123 -2.75 -8.63 10.92
N LEU A 124 -3.25 -7.57 11.57
CA LEU A 124 -2.91 -6.17 11.31
C LEU A 124 -1.38 -5.96 11.17
N ALA A 125 -0.59 -6.71 11.94
CA ALA A 125 0.87 -6.59 11.89
C ALA A 125 1.43 -7.00 10.51
N THR A 126 0.87 -8.00 9.83
CA THR A 126 1.31 -8.39 8.48
C THR A 126 1.16 -7.22 7.49
N TRP A 127 0.02 -6.54 7.53
CA TRP A 127 -0.29 -5.42 6.62
C TRP A 127 0.58 -4.20 6.91
N VAL A 128 0.70 -3.85 8.19
CA VAL A 128 1.46 -2.68 8.61
C VAL A 128 2.97 -2.92 8.45
N LEU A 129 3.50 -4.03 8.95
CA LEU A 129 4.92 -4.36 8.83
C LEU A 129 5.33 -4.56 7.37
N GLY A 130 4.50 -5.26 6.59
CA GLY A 130 4.72 -5.42 5.15
C GLY A 130 4.86 -4.06 4.45
N ALA A 131 3.90 -3.14 4.67
CA ALA A 131 4.01 -1.80 4.09
C ALA A 131 5.22 -1.01 4.59
N LEU A 132 5.54 -1.12 5.89
CA LEU A 132 6.70 -0.45 6.51
C LEU A 132 8.03 -0.91 5.90
N LEU A 133 8.17 -2.19 5.52
CA LEU A 133 9.36 -2.67 4.80
C LEU A 133 9.56 -1.93 3.46
N GLY A 134 8.47 -1.46 2.83
CA GLY A 134 8.54 -0.64 1.63
C GLY A 134 9.32 0.67 1.80
N VAL A 135 9.39 1.21 3.03
CA VAL A 135 10.17 2.43 3.35
C VAL A 135 11.66 2.22 3.07
N LEU A 136 12.18 1.00 3.24
CA LEU A 136 13.59 0.69 3.03
C LEU A 136 14.04 0.90 1.57
N PHE A 137 13.09 0.82 0.63
CA PHE A 137 13.36 0.91 -0.80
C PHE A 137 13.06 2.29 -1.40
N VAL A 138 12.51 3.22 -0.60
CA VAL A 138 12.16 4.57 -1.06
C VAL A 138 12.93 5.62 -0.27
N ALA A 139 13.90 6.26 -0.95
CA ALA A 139 14.63 7.38 -0.39
C ALA A 139 13.75 8.64 -0.32
N PRO A 140 13.81 9.43 0.79
CA PRO A 140 13.17 10.73 0.86
C PRO A 140 13.77 11.70 -0.17
N GLY A 141 13.01 12.71 -0.55
CA GLY A 141 13.43 13.71 -1.52
C GLY A 141 12.28 14.55 -2.06
N ALA A 142 12.64 15.68 -2.66
CA ALA A 142 11.70 16.57 -3.36
C ALA A 142 10.96 15.83 -4.49
N PRO A 143 9.77 16.31 -4.90
CA PRO A 143 9.10 15.77 -6.07
C PRO A 143 10.03 15.85 -7.28
N SER A 144 10.20 14.73 -8.00
CA SER A 144 10.89 14.75 -9.29
C SER A 144 10.01 15.51 -10.29
N ARG A 145 10.23 16.82 -10.38
CA ARG A 145 9.54 17.68 -11.37
C ARG A 145 10.19 17.64 -12.74
N ALA A 146 11.43 17.13 -12.84
CA ALA A 146 12.15 17.07 -14.10
C ALA A 146 11.40 16.23 -15.16
N ASP A 147 10.69 15.17 -14.74
CA ASP A 147 10.06 14.18 -15.65
C ASP A 147 8.53 14.12 -15.60
N ASN A 148 7.87 14.92 -14.74
CA ASN A 148 6.43 14.82 -14.55
C ASN A 148 5.67 15.68 -15.57
N VAL A 149 5.40 15.11 -16.74
CA VAL A 149 4.70 15.74 -17.89
C VAL A 149 3.40 16.44 -17.46
N TYR A 150 2.68 15.89 -16.49
CA TYR A 150 1.45 16.47 -15.96
C TYR A 150 1.68 17.81 -15.24
N LEU A 151 2.71 17.91 -14.40
CA LEU A 151 3.05 19.16 -13.71
C LEU A 151 3.60 20.19 -14.69
N ARG A 152 4.38 19.75 -15.68
CA ARG A 152 4.88 20.61 -16.76
C ARG A 152 3.73 21.19 -17.60
N ARG A 153 2.65 20.42 -17.84
CA ARG A 153 1.43 20.91 -18.50
C ARG A 153 0.65 21.91 -17.64
N LEU A 154 0.50 21.65 -16.34
CA LEU A 154 -0.19 22.56 -15.43
C LEU A 154 0.53 23.92 -15.35
N ASP A 155 1.86 23.90 -15.21
CA ASP A 155 2.67 25.12 -15.16
C ASP A 155 2.59 25.91 -16.49
N HIS A 156 2.43 25.23 -17.63
CA HIS A 156 2.19 25.88 -18.93
C HIS A 156 0.79 26.49 -19.05
N GLU A 157 -0.24 25.83 -18.54
CA GLU A 157 -1.62 26.35 -18.56
C GLU A 157 -1.78 27.55 -17.62
N ASP A 158 -1.11 27.55 -16.47
CA ASP A 158 -1.12 28.67 -15.52
C ASP A 158 -0.28 29.87 -16.02
N ALA A 159 0.82 29.63 -16.74
CA ALA A 159 1.64 30.71 -17.32
C ALA A 159 1.04 31.36 -18.58
N ALA A 160 0.04 30.72 -19.20
CA ALA A 160 -0.67 31.22 -20.37
C ALA A 160 -1.91 32.07 -20.02
N ARG A 161 -2.23 32.23 -18.73
CA ARG A 161 -3.30 33.09 -18.20
C ARG A 161 -2.71 34.37 -17.62
#